data_AF-A0A7X3VQQ3-F1
#
_entry.id   AF-A0A7X3VQQ3-F1
#
_cell.length_a   1.000
_cell.length_b   1.000
_cell.length_c   1.000
_cell.angle_alpha   90.00
_cell.angle_beta   90.00
_cell.angle_gamma   90.00
#
_symmetry.space_group_name_H-M   'P 1'
#
loop_
_entity.id
_entity.type
_entity.pdbx_description
1 polymer ?
#
loop_
_entity_poly.entity_id
_entity_poly.type
_entity_poly.pdbx_seq_one_letter_code
_entity_poly.pdbx_strand_id
1 'polypeptide(L)'
;MRPLTISLPDYLYKKLTQQAKVSKTSLEDFVLFQLKRDEARDAALTLLRKRAGRCLMAKEPILKESTPPIWVVPVFTNVAPPIEVGEIHVAADTGEVLSTEMDVAEMIRKGHVSFGFESLAIEKQERLTELLALNSEQVLAPEVIQEMDALLAEKQALQI
;
A
#
# COMPACT_ATOMS: atom_id res chain seq x y z
N MET A 1 32.58 -5.47 -2.91
CA MET A 1 31.39 -6.18 -2.38
C MET A 1 31.83 -7.56 -1.91
N ARG A 2 31.27 -8.07 -0.80
CA ARG A 2 31.54 -9.44 -0.34
C ARG A 2 30.39 -10.35 -0.79
N PRO A 3 30.65 -11.57 -1.27
CA PRO A 3 29.58 -12.51 -1.59
C PRO A 3 28.78 -12.81 -0.32
N LEU A 4 27.46 -12.66 -0.41
CA LEU A 4 26.56 -12.95 0.70
C LEU A 4 26.39 -14.47 0.76
N THR A 5 26.85 -15.10 1.85
CA THR A 5 26.64 -16.53 2.08
C THR A 5 25.44 -16.70 2.98
N ILE A 6 24.41 -17.40 2.51
CA ILE A 6 23.17 -17.65 3.26
C ILE A 6 23.08 -19.14 3.54
N SER A 7 22.88 -19.51 4.81
CA SER A 7 22.61 -20.90 5.19
C SER A 7 21.09 -21.12 5.24
N LEU A 8 20.60 -22.06 4.44
CA LEU A 8 19.19 -22.43 4.40
C LEU A 8 19.01 -23.83 5.00
N PRO A 9 17.94 -24.08 5.79
CA PRO A 9 17.55 -25.42 6.16
C PRO A 9 17.25 -26.29 4.94
N ASP A 10 17.55 -27.58 5.01
CA ASP A 10 17.41 -28.53 3.89
C ASP A 10 16.03 -28.51 3.23
N TYR A 11 14.96 -28.35 4.02
CA TYR A 11 13.59 -28.31 3.52
C TYR A 11 13.31 -27.04 2.69
N LEU A 12 13.83 -25.88 3.10
CA LEU A 12 13.70 -24.63 2.34
C LEU A 12 14.53 -24.68 1.06
N TYR A 13 15.75 -25.19 1.15
CA TYR A 13 16.62 -25.35 -0.01
C TYR A 13 15.97 -26.23 -1.09
N LYS A 14 15.41 -27.39 -0.70
CA LYS A 14 14.69 -28.28 -1.63
C LYS A 14 13.47 -27.59 -2.25
N LYS A 15 12.68 -26.88 -1.45
CA LYS A 15 11.48 -26.17 -1.92
C LYS A 15 11.83 -25.07 -2.93
N LEU A 16 12.79 -24.21 -2.61
CA LEU A 16 13.22 -23.12 -3.48
C LEU A 16 13.88 -23.65 -4.76
N THR A 17 14.68 -24.71 -4.65
CA THR A 17 15.30 -25.34 -5.82
C THR A 17 14.26 -25.95 -6.77
N GLN A 18 13.19 -26.57 -6.23
CA GLN A 18 12.07 -27.04 -7.05
C GLN A 18 11.34 -25.88 -7.74
N GLN A 19 11.09 -24.78 -7.01
CA GLN A 19 10.44 -23.60 -7.59
C GLN A 19 11.30 -22.94 -8.68
N ALA A 20 12.60 -22.77 -8.44
CA ALA A 20 13.54 -22.24 -9.43
C ALA A 20 13.59 -23.11 -10.70
N LYS A 21 13.56 -24.45 -10.55
CA LYS A 21 13.47 -25.38 -11.68
C LYS A 21 12.19 -25.19 -12.51
N VAL A 22 11.04 -25.00 -11.86
CA VAL A 22 9.76 -24.73 -12.54
C VAL A 22 9.83 -23.42 -13.32
N SER A 23 10.44 -22.39 -12.73
CA SER A 23 10.65 -21.07 -13.33
C SER A 23 11.79 -21.02 -14.35
N LYS A 24 12.54 -22.11 -14.56
CA LYS A 24 13.71 -22.21 -15.45
C LYS A 24 14.82 -21.18 -15.12
N THR A 25 14.97 -20.83 -13.86
CA THR A 25 16.00 -19.87 -13.37
C THR A 25 16.97 -20.55 -12.40
N SER A 26 18.11 -19.90 -12.14
CA SER A 26 19.02 -20.34 -11.07
C SER A 26 18.38 -20.10 -9.70
N LEU A 27 18.82 -20.84 -8.68
CA LEU A 27 18.34 -20.63 -7.31
C LEU A 27 18.66 -19.21 -6.83
N GLU A 28 19.84 -18.69 -7.16
CA GLU A 28 20.30 -17.36 -6.79
C GLU A 28 19.43 -16.28 -7.43
N ASP A 29 19.21 -16.36 -8.74
CA ASP A 29 18.35 -15.42 -9.47
C ASP A 29 16.91 -15.49 -8.98
N PHE A 30 16.42 -16.69 -8.65
CA PHE A 30 15.08 -16.86 -8.10
C PHE A 30 14.95 -16.20 -6.72
N VAL A 31 15.93 -16.38 -5.84
CA VAL A 31 15.93 -15.74 -4.51
C VAL A 31 16.02 -14.23 -4.64
N LEU A 32 16.89 -13.72 -5.50
CA LEU A 32 17.01 -12.28 -5.77
C LEU A 32 15.72 -11.70 -6.35
N PHE A 33 15.07 -12.43 -7.27
CA PHE A 33 13.79 -12.04 -7.83
C PHE A 33 12.70 -11.96 -6.75
N GLN A 34 12.61 -12.95 -5.86
CA GLN A 34 11.66 -12.93 -4.75
C GLN A 34 11.92 -11.77 -3.79
N LEU A 35 13.18 -11.50 -3.46
CA LEU A 35 13.56 -10.36 -2.62
C LEU A 35 13.13 -9.03 -3.25
N LYS A 36 13.45 -8.80 -4.52
CA LYS A 36 13.03 -7.59 -5.24
C LYS A 36 11.51 -7.46 -5.34
N ARG A 37 10.80 -8.57 -5.50
CA ARG A 37 9.34 -8.61 -5.52
C ARG A 37 8.76 -8.20 -4.17
N ASP A 38 9.32 -8.72 -3.07
CA ASP A 38 8.89 -8.35 -1.72
C ASP A 38 9.22 -6.89 -1.40
N GLU A 39 10.41 -6.40 -1.78
CA GLU A 39 10.80 -5.00 -1.65
C GLU A 39 9.84 -4.06 -2.40
N ALA A 40 9.46 -4.38 -3.64
CA ALA A 40 8.51 -3.58 -4.41
C ALA A 40 7.12 -3.55 -3.75
N ARG A 41 6.67 -4.68 -3.19
CA ARG A 41 5.42 -4.75 -2.44
C ARG A 41 5.47 -3.90 -1.17
N ASP A 42 6.57 -3.97 -0.43
CA ASP A 42 6.74 -3.22 0.82
C ASP A 42 6.86 -1.71 0.57
N ALA A 43 7.51 -1.30 -0.53
CA ALA A 43 7.55 0.08 -0.98
C ALA A 43 6.14 0.61 -1.28
N ALA A 44 5.33 -0.16 -2.04
CA ALA A 44 3.95 0.19 -2.33
C ALA A 44 3.08 0.23 -1.05
N LEU A 45 3.21 -0.75 -0.16
CA LEU A 45 2.50 -0.76 1.13
C LEU A 45 2.89 0.43 2.00
N THR A 46 4.16 0.83 2.00
CA THR A 46 4.64 1.99 2.75
C THR A 46 4.03 3.28 2.21
N LEU A 47 3.96 3.45 0.88
CA LEU A 47 3.28 4.57 0.25
C LEU A 47 1.79 4.59 0.63
N LEU A 48 1.10 3.45 0.50
CA LEU A 48 -0.32 3.34 0.84
C LEU A 48 -0.58 3.62 2.31
N ARG A 49 0.26 3.12 3.23
CA ARG A 49 0.11 3.40 4.67
C ARG A 49 0.27 4.89 4.99
N LYS A 50 1.21 5.57 4.33
CA LYS A 50 1.44 7.02 4.52
C LYS A 50 0.29 7.87 3.98
N ARG A 51 -0.39 7.41 2.91
CA ARG A 51 -1.34 8.24 2.15
C ARG A 51 -2.80 7.81 2.29
N ALA A 52 -3.06 6.52 2.20
CA ALA A 52 -4.38 5.91 2.34
C ALA A 52 -4.58 5.25 3.72
N GLY A 53 -3.57 5.13 4.56
CA GLY A 53 -3.67 4.41 5.82
C GLY A 53 -3.96 2.92 5.59
N ARG A 54 -5.04 2.41 6.20
CA ARG A 54 -5.46 1.00 6.09
C ARG A 54 -6.52 0.75 5.03
N CYS A 55 -6.90 1.77 4.28
CA CYS A 55 -7.99 1.82 3.31
C CYS A 55 -7.76 0.98 2.05
N LEU A 56 -6.49 0.89 1.65
CA LEU A 56 -6.07 0.21 0.43
C LEU A 56 -5.05 -0.87 0.79
N MET A 57 -5.06 -1.96 0.02
CA MET A 57 -4.12 -3.06 0.17
C MET A 57 -3.39 -3.30 -1.15
N ALA A 58 -2.12 -3.70 -1.05
CA ALA A 58 -1.32 -4.10 -2.20
C ALA A 58 -1.26 -5.64 -2.31
N LYS A 59 -1.50 -6.16 -3.52
CA LYS A 59 -1.32 -7.58 -3.86
C LYS A 59 0.10 -7.89 -4.32
N GLU A 60 0.34 -9.14 -4.72
CA GLU A 60 1.63 -9.57 -5.25
C GLU A 60 2.01 -8.77 -6.51
N PRO A 61 3.23 -8.20 -6.55
CA PRO A 61 3.72 -7.48 -7.72
C PRO A 61 3.90 -8.39 -8.92
N ILE A 62 3.62 -7.84 -10.10
CA ILE A 62 3.81 -8.46 -11.41
C ILE A 62 4.93 -7.70 -12.11
N LEU A 63 5.98 -8.41 -12.53
CA LEU A 63 7.06 -7.81 -13.31
C LEU A 63 6.56 -7.56 -14.74
N LYS A 64 6.67 -6.32 -15.20
CA LYS A 64 6.39 -5.93 -16.58
C LYS A 64 7.70 -5.62 -17.28
N GLU A 65 7.95 -6.32 -18.38
CA GLU A 65 9.14 -6.16 -19.22
C GLU A 65 9.02 -4.88 -20.08
N SER A 66 9.15 -3.72 -19.43
CA SER A 66 9.31 -2.42 -20.07
C SER A 66 10.78 -1.98 -20.08
N THR A 67 11.09 -0.89 -20.77
CA THR A 67 12.41 -0.24 -20.75
C THR A 67 12.29 1.16 -20.13
N PRO A 68 12.67 1.35 -18.85
CA PRO A 68 13.20 0.37 -17.89
C PRO A 68 12.15 -0.59 -17.31
N PRO A 69 12.54 -1.75 -16.74
CA PRO A 69 11.63 -2.73 -16.19
C PRO A 69 10.92 -2.20 -14.93
N ILE A 70 9.62 -2.51 -14.80
CA ILE A 70 8.80 -2.04 -13.68
C ILE A 70 8.06 -3.20 -13.00
N TRP A 71 7.99 -3.13 -11.68
CA TRP A 71 7.04 -3.90 -10.89
C TRP A 71 5.71 -3.16 -10.86
N VAL A 72 4.68 -3.82 -11.35
CA VAL A 72 3.30 -3.36 -11.25
C VAL A 72 2.70 -4.00 -10.00
N VAL A 73 2.33 -3.19 -9.03
CA VAL A 73 1.74 -3.62 -7.76
C VAL A 73 0.25 -3.30 -7.77
N PRO A 74 -0.64 -4.30 -7.96
CA PRO A 74 -2.07 -4.07 -7.99
C PRO A 74 -2.60 -3.62 -6.62
N VAL A 75 -3.46 -2.60 -6.61
CA VAL A 75 -4.05 -1.99 -5.42
C VAL A 75 -5.54 -2.30 -5.36
N PHE A 76 -5.97 -2.79 -4.21
CA PHE A 76 -7.35 -3.19 -3.94
C PHE A 76 -7.91 -2.43 -2.75
N THR A 77 -9.24 -2.34 -2.68
CA THR A 77 -9.93 -1.91 -1.45
C THR A 77 -9.72 -2.92 -0.32
N ASN A 78 -9.70 -2.44 0.92
CA ASN A 78 -9.57 -3.26 2.12
C ASN A 78 -10.88 -3.93 2.58
N VAL A 79 -11.97 -3.78 1.82
CA VAL A 79 -13.30 -4.32 2.13
C VAL A 79 -13.59 -5.57 1.34
N ALA A 80 -14.48 -6.42 1.86
CA ALA A 80 -14.98 -7.58 1.13
C ALA A 80 -16.26 -7.22 0.36
N PRO A 81 -16.38 -7.56 -0.94
CA PRO A 81 -15.35 -8.14 -1.81
C PRO A 81 -14.27 -7.10 -2.19
N PRO A 82 -12.98 -7.48 -2.23
CA PRO A 82 -11.91 -6.56 -2.60
C PRO A 82 -12.02 -6.20 -4.08
N ILE A 83 -12.08 -4.90 -4.37
CA ILE A 83 -12.19 -4.37 -5.73
C ILE A 83 -10.83 -3.76 -6.11
N GLU A 84 -10.36 -4.06 -7.32
CA GLU A 84 -9.16 -3.44 -7.87
C GLU A 84 -9.46 -1.98 -8.22
N VAL A 85 -8.68 -1.07 -7.67
CA VAL A 85 -8.88 0.39 -7.83
C VAL A 85 -7.76 1.06 -8.61
N GLY A 86 -6.64 0.37 -8.81
CA GLY A 86 -5.50 0.86 -9.56
C GLY A 86 -4.25 0.04 -9.34
N GLU A 87 -3.11 0.60 -9.71
CA GLU A 87 -1.80 -0.03 -9.63
C GLU A 87 -0.74 0.98 -9.22
N ILE A 88 0.28 0.51 -8.49
CA ILE A 88 1.48 1.29 -8.15
C ILE A 88 2.63 0.73 -8.98
N HIS A 89 3.38 1.62 -9.64
CA HIS A 89 4.57 1.25 -10.40
C HIS A 89 5.80 1.48 -9.54
N VAL A 90 6.68 0.48 -9.47
CA VAL A 90 7.95 0.53 -8.75
C VAL A 90 9.06 0.14 -9.73
N ALA A 91 10.13 0.92 -9.80
CA ALA A 91 11.28 0.62 -10.64
C ALA A 91 11.93 -0.70 -10.21
N ALA A 92 12.14 -1.63 -11.15
CA ALA A 92 12.65 -2.96 -10.81
C ALA A 92 14.13 -3.01 -10.41
N ASP A 93 14.87 -1.94 -10.75
CA ASP A 93 16.30 -1.84 -10.47
C ASP A 93 16.60 -1.08 -9.18
N THR A 94 15.86 -0.01 -8.89
CA THR A 94 16.09 0.86 -7.72
C THR A 94 15.13 0.60 -6.58
N GLY A 95 14.00 -0.07 -6.82
CA GLY A 95 12.93 -0.22 -5.82
C GLY A 95 12.18 1.08 -5.53
N GLU A 96 12.43 2.15 -6.31
CA GLU A 96 11.78 3.44 -6.13
C GLU A 96 10.34 3.42 -6.67
N VAL A 97 9.43 3.99 -5.89
CA VAL A 97 8.03 4.11 -6.30
C VAL A 97 7.91 5.24 -7.32
N LEU A 98 7.40 4.91 -8.51
CA LEU A 98 7.21 5.84 -9.62
C LEU A 98 5.82 6.51 -9.60
N SER A 99 4.84 5.91 -8.91
CA SER A 99 3.49 6.47 -8.79
C SER A 99 3.43 7.70 -7.89
N THR A 100 2.59 8.66 -8.25
CA THR A 100 2.45 9.96 -7.58
C THR A 100 1.32 9.97 -6.54
N GLU A 101 1.32 10.97 -5.67
CA GLU A 101 0.27 11.16 -4.65
C GLU A 101 -1.13 11.36 -5.24
N MET A 102 -1.20 11.97 -6.42
CA MET A 102 -2.45 12.20 -7.14
C MET A 102 -3.12 10.87 -7.52
N ASP A 103 -2.32 9.87 -7.89
CA ASP A 103 -2.80 8.54 -8.27
C ASP A 103 -3.48 7.84 -7.07
N VAL A 104 -2.90 7.97 -5.87
CA VAL A 104 -3.46 7.37 -4.64
C VAL A 104 -4.78 8.02 -4.25
N ALA A 105 -4.88 9.35 -4.34
CA ALA A 105 -6.14 10.04 -4.07
C ALA A 105 -7.24 9.64 -5.05
N GLU A 106 -6.90 9.44 -6.32
CA GLU A 106 -7.84 8.96 -7.33
C GLU A 106 -8.28 7.51 -7.06
N MET A 107 -7.35 6.63 -6.66
CA MET A 107 -7.67 5.26 -6.22
C MET A 107 -8.64 5.24 -5.04
N ILE A 108 -8.44 6.12 -4.04
CA ILE A 108 -9.35 6.27 -2.90
C ILE A 108 -10.73 6.75 -3.38
N ARG A 109 -10.81 7.71 -4.31
CA ARG A 109 -12.08 8.18 -4.87
C ARG A 109 -12.82 7.11 -5.68
N LYS A 110 -12.08 6.27 -6.43
CA LYS A 110 -12.65 5.18 -7.25
C LYS A 110 -13.17 4.03 -6.40
N GLY A 111 -12.56 3.78 -5.25
CA GLY A 111 -12.94 2.70 -4.33
C GLY A 111 -14.02 3.10 -3.33
N HIS A 112 -14.95 2.20 -3.02
CA HIS A 112 -15.69 2.27 -1.77
C HIS A 112 -14.76 1.80 -0.65
N VAL A 113 -14.19 2.77 0.06
CA VAL A 113 -13.15 2.54 1.04
C VAL A 113 -13.74 2.62 2.45
N SER A 114 -13.43 1.64 3.30
CA SER A 114 -13.75 1.70 4.73
C SER A 114 -12.55 2.12 5.56
N PHE A 115 -12.76 3.09 6.44
CA PHE A 115 -11.78 3.52 7.43
C PHE A 115 -11.88 2.63 8.67
N GLY A 116 -10.79 1.97 9.03
CA GLY A 116 -10.66 1.32 10.33
C GLY A 116 -10.10 2.31 11.34
N PHE A 117 -10.93 2.76 12.28
CA PHE A 117 -10.48 3.55 13.44
C PHE A 117 -9.96 2.60 14.53
N GLU A 118 -9.10 3.10 15.43
CA GLU A 118 -8.87 2.42 16.72
C GLU A 118 -10.21 2.28 17.47
N SER A 119 -10.31 1.32 18.39
CA SER A 119 -11.56 1.07 19.12
C SER A 119 -12.04 2.33 19.83
N LEU A 120 -13.03 3.00 19.23
CA LEU A 120 -13.73 4.13 19.82
C LEU A 120 -14.82 3.61 20.76
N ALA A 121 -15.09 4.34 21.85
CA ALA A 121 -16.27 4.10 22.67
C ALA A 121 -17.54 4.17 21.79
N ILE A 122 -18.54 3.36 22.11
CA ILE A 122 -19.78 3.18 21.31
C ILE A 122 -20.44 4.53 20.99
N GLU A 123 -20.51 5.42 21.97
CA GLU A 123 -21.06 6.79 21.83
C GLU A 123 -20.37 7.62 20.74
N LYS A 124 -19.05 7.44 20.56
CA LYS A 124 -18.27 8.12 19.51
C LYS A 124 -18.45 7.48 18.14
N GLN A 125 -18.76 6.19 18.08
CA GLN A 125 -19.07 5.49 16.83
C GLN A 125 -20.44 5.92 16.30
N GLU A 126 -21.46 5.96 17.15
CA GLU A 126 -22.80 6.44 16.79
C GLU A 126 -22.75 7.89 16.29
N ARG A 127 -22.03 8.75 17.00
CA ARG A 127 -21.83 10.14 16.58
C ARG A 127 -21.09 10.27 15.24
N LEU A 128 -20.12 9.40 14.98
CA LEU A 128 -19.40 9.37 13.70
C LEU A 128 -20.34 8.93 12.57
N THR A 129 -21.17 7.92 12.79
CA THR A 129 -22.16 7.46 11.82
C THR A 129 -23.19 8.55 11.49
N GLU A 130 -23.68 9.27 12.49
CA GLU A 130 -24.54 10.45 12.29
C GLU A 130 -23.84 11.52 11.45
N LEU A 131 -22.59 11.86 11.78
CA LEU A 131 -21.83 12.88 11.04
C LEU A 131 -21.52 12.48 9.61
N LEU A 132 -21.26 11.20 9.34
CA LEU A 132 -21.04 10.68 7.99
C LEU A 132 -22.34 10.71 7.17
N ALA A 133 -23.48 10.36 7.78
CA ALA A 133 -24.80 10.45 7.15
C ALA A 133 -25.22 11.90 6.85
N LEU A 134 -24.76 12.87 7.66
CA LEU A 134 -25.01 14.30 7.42
C LEU A 134 -24.10 14.90 6.33
N ASN A 135 -22.90 14.34 6.13
CA ASN A 135 -21.93 14.82 5.14
C ASN A 135 -22.04 14.15 3.76
N SER A 136 -22.91 13.15 3.59
CA SER A 136 -23.00 12.40 2.34
C SER A 136 -23.58 13.17 1.15
N GLU A 137 -23.96 14.44 1.29
CA GLU A 137 -24.59 15.21 0.20
C GLU A 137 -24.04 16.63 -0.05
N GLN A 138 -23.05 17.14 0.71
CA GLN A 138 -22.52 18.50 0.45
C GLN A 138 -20.99 18.58 0.53
N VAL A 139 -20.39 19.20 -0.49
CA VAL A 139 -19.00 19.65 -0.47
C VAL A 139 -18.87 20.66 0.69
N LEU A 140 -17.96 20.37 1.63
CA LEU A 140 -17.72 21.21 2.79
C LEU A 140 -17.44 22.66 2.37
N ALA A 141 -18.14 23.60 2.99
CA ALA A 141 -17.92 25.02 2.75
C ALA A 141 -16.48 25.41 3.14
N PRO A 142 -15.83 26.33 2.40
CA PRO A 142 -14.43 26.69 2.59
C PRO A 142 -14.09 27.19 4.00
N GLU A 143 -15.08 27.75 4.71
CA GLU A 143 -14.94 28.18 6.11
C GLU A 143 -14.73 27.00 7.07
N VAL A 144 -15.41 25.87 6.83
CA VAL A 144 -15.30 24.64 7.64
C VAL A 144 -13.93 23.99 7.45
N ILE A 145 -13.35 24.12 6.25
CA ILE A 145 -12.01 23.64 5.93
C ILE A 145 -10.96 24.46 6.71
N GLN A 146 -11.12 25.78 6.77
CA GLN A 146 -10.21 26.66 7.52
C GLN A 146 -10.27 26.43 9.04
N GLU A 147 -11.46 26.19 9.60
CA GLU A 147 -11.58 25.85 11.03
C GLU A 147 -10.95 24.49 11.35
N MET A 148 -11.11 23.50 10.46
CA MET A 148 -10.48 22.18 10.62
C MET A 148 -8.96 22.28 10.58
N ASP A 149 -8.40 23.06 9.65
CA ASP A 149 -6.95 23.26 9.53
C ASP A 149 -6.37 23.97 10.78
N ALA A 150 -7.11 24.92 11.35
CA ALA A 150 -6.73 25.58 12.60
C ALA A 150 -6.72 24.59 13.79
N LEU A 151 -7.74 23.74 13.92
CA LEU A 151 -7.83 22.74 14.99
C LEU A 151 -6.75 21.66 14.87
N LEU A 152 -6.38 21.27 13.65
CA LEU A 152 -5.29 20.31 13.40
C LEU A 152 -3.93 20.90 13.75
N ALA A 153 -3.69 22.18 13.43
CA ALA A 153 -2.47 22.90 13.80
C ALA A 153 -2.33 23.05 15.32
N GLU A 154 -3.42 23.36 16.02
CA GLU A 154 -3.43 23.50 17.48
C GLU A 154 -3.13 22.16 18.19
N LYS A 155 -3.67 21.04 17.67
CA LYS A 155 -3.33 19.70 18.17
C LYS A 155 -1.87 19.31 17.95
N GLN A 156 -1.25 19.72 16.86
CA GLN A 156 0.17 19.46 16.60
C GLN A 156 1.07 20.29 17.51
N ALA A 157 0.67 21.52 17.85
CA ALA A 157 1.40 22.36 18.80
C ALA A 157 1.37 21.81 20.24
N LEU A 158 0.30 21.10 20.62
CA LEU A 158 0.14 20.50 21.95
C LEU A 158 0.89 19.17 22.16
N GLN A 159 1.60 18.67 21.15
CA GLN A 159 2.39 17.42 21.22
C GLN A 159 3.92 17.65 21.27
N ILE A 160 4.37 18.90 21.41
CA ILE A 160 5.76 19.29 21.67
C ILE A 160 5.90 19.63 23.16
#